data_AF-A0A1A9C719-F1
#
_entry.id   AF-A0A1A9C719-F1
#
_cell.length_a   1.000
_cell.length_b   1.000
_cell.length_c   1.000
_cell.angle_alpha   90.00
_cell.angle_beta   90.00
_cell.angle_gamma   90.00
#
_symmetry.space_group_name_H-M   'P 1'
#
loop_
_entity.id
_entity.type
_entity.pdbx_description
1 polymer ?
#
loop_
_entity_poly.entity_id
_entity_poly.type
_entity_poly.pdbx_seq_one_letter_code
_entity_poly.pdbx_strand_id
1 'polypeptide(L)' 'MARALVTALREIRERPLPPRRLRSSPRVIKRKMSNWKLKRAEHHSPPRPDAPRVTLVGPTKPRPTRRKTT' A
#
# COMPACT_ATOMS: atom_id res chain seq x y z
N MET A 1 17.07 -27.09 -2.17
CA MET A 1 16.79 -25.74 -1.62
C MET A 1 15.98 -24.85 -2.56
N ALA A 2 16.39 -24.65 -3.82
CA ALA A 2 15.70 -23.73 -4.75
C ALA A 2 14.19 -24.03 -4.96
N ARG A 3 13.81 -25.30 -5.08
CA ARG A 3 12.42 -25.72 -5.29
C ARG A 3 11.51 -25.35 -4.10
N ALA A 4 11.99 -25.53 -2.87
CA ALA A 4 11.24 -25.18 -1.67
C ALA A 4 10.99 -23.67 -1.55
N LEU A 5 11.99 -22.85 -1.92
CA LEU A 5 11.85 -21.39 -1.94
C LEU A 5 10.77 -20.95 -2.94
N VAL A 6 10.76 -21.52 -4.15
CA VAL A 6 9.77 -21.20 -5.18
C VAL A 6 8.36 -21.59 -4.72
N THR A 7 8.20 -22.76 -4.11
CA THR A 7 6.91 -23.20 -3.55
C THR A 7 6.44 -22.25 -2.44
N ALA A 8 7.30 -21.90 -1.49
CA ALA A 8 6.95 -20.98 -0.40
C ALA A 8 6.57 -19.58 -0.92
N LEU A 9 7.30 -19.06 -1.91
CA LEU A 9 6.96 -17.77 -2.52
C LEU A 9 5.62 -17.81 -3.27
N ARG A 10 5.28 -18.95 -3.87
CA ARG A 10 3.98 -19.14 -4.52
C ARG A 10 2.86 -19.13 -3.47
N GLU A 11 2.99 -19.90 -2.40
CA GLU A 11 2.02 -19.96 -1.30
C GLU A 11 1.79 -18.59 -0.64
N ILE A 12 2.85 -17.84 -0.38
CA ILE A 12 2.75 -16.47 0.20
C ILE A 12 1.97 -15.53 -0.74
N ARG A 13 2.10 -15.71 -2.06
CA ARG A 13 1.45 -14.88 -3.07
C ARG A 13 0.00 -15.27 -3.34
N GLU A 14 -0.42 -16.48 -2.99
CA GLU A 14 -1.80 -16.95 -3.21
C GLU A 14 -2.84 -16.13 -2.43
N ARG A 15 -2.49 -15.66 -1.22
CA ARG A 15 -3.40 -14.87 -0.37
C ARG A 15 -2.72 -13.60 0.15
N PRO A 16 -2.67 -12.53 -0.67
CA PRO A 16 -2.05 -11.28 -0.25
C PRO A 16 -2.77 -10.70 0.96
N LEU A 17 -2.00 -10.12 1.89
CA LEU A 17 -2.56 -9.39 3.02
C LEU A 17 -3.40 -8.22 2.49
N PRO A 18 -4.55 -7.93 3.12
CA PRO A 18 -5.35 -6.78 2.73
C PRO A 18 -4.50 -5.50 2.84
N PRO A 19 -4.76 -4.49 1.99
CA PRO A 19 -4.08 -3.21 2.05
C PRO A 19 -4.06 -2.67 3.48
N ARG A 20 -2.88 -2.23 3.92
CA ARG A 20 -2.70 -1.72 5.27
C ARG A 20 -3.61 -0.50 5.44
N ARG A 21 -4.55 -0.57 6.38
CA ARG A 21 -5.43 0.55 6.70
C ARG A 21 -4.58 1.76 7.09
N LEU A 22 -4.80 2.88 6.41
CA LEU A 22 -4.23 4.18 6.79
C LEU A 22 -4.83 4.58 8.14
N ARG A 23 -4.10 4.33 9.22
CA ARG A 23 -4.41 4.84 10.55
C ARG A 23 -3.42 5.93 10.87
N SER A 24 -3.90 7.02 11.46
CA SER A 24 -3.04 8.11 11.96
C SER A 24 -2.00 7.64 12.98
N SER A 25 -2.19 6.45 13.57
CA SER A 25 -1.23 5.80 14.46
C SER A 25 -1.24 4.26 14.25
N PRO A 26 -0.12 3.63 13.87
CA PRO A 26 0.00 2.17 13.77
C PRO A 26 -0.25 1.48 15.12
N ARG A 27 -0.99 0.36 15.11
CA ARG A 27 -1.33 -0.41 16.33
C ARG A 27 -0.10 -0.93 17.10
N VAL A 28 0.96 -1.29 16.37
CA VAL A 28 2.23 -1.79 16.95
C VAL A 28 2.90 -0.74 17.83
N ILE A 29 2.85 0.53 17.43
CA ILE A 29 3.47 1.62 18.18
C ILE A 29 2.75 1.81 19.52
N LYS A 30 1.40 1.87 19.52
CA LYS A 30 0.61 1.95 20.76
C LYS A 30 0.83 0.78 21.71
N ARG A 31 1.11 -0.43 21.18
CA ARG A 31 1.30 -1.65 21.98
C ARG A 31 2.73 -1.81 22.49
N LYS A 32 3.74 -1.31 21.76
CA LYS A 32 5.17 -1.47 22.10
C LYS A 32 5.72 -0.29 22.89
N MET A 33 5.18 0.91 22.69
CA MET A 33 5.59 2.12 23.38
C MET A 33 4.56 2.43 24.46
N SER A 34 4.80 1.96 25.69
CA SER A 34 3.96 2.24 26.87
C SER A 34 3.81 3.74 27.16
N ASN A 35 4.78 4.55 26.71
CA ASN A 35 4.75 6.02 26.81
C ASN A 35 4.19 6.72 25.56
N TRP A 36 3.54 6.00 24.65
CA TRP A 36 2.89 6.62 23.50
C TRP A 36 1.74 7.50 23.97
N LYS A 37 1.94 8.82 23.93
CA LYS A 37 0.95 9.79 24.41
C LYS A 37 -0.38 9.55 23.69
N LEU A 38 -1.41 9.27 24.47
CA LEU A 38 -2.79 9.21 23.99
C LEU A 38 -3.15 10.54 23.31
N LYS A 39 -4.12 10.53 22.39
CA LYS A 39 -4.64 11.76 21.77
C LYS A 39 -5.06 12.74 22.89
N ARG A 40 -4.39 13.89 22.98
CA ARG A 40 -4.70 15.02 23.87
C ARG A 40 -5.40 16.11 23.08
N ALA A 41 -6.01 17.08 23.78
CA ALA A 41 -6.67 18.21 23.15
C ALA A 41 -5.75 18.96 22.15
N GLU A 42 -4.47 19.11 22.49
CA GLU A 42 -3.42 19.69 21.61
C GLU A 42 -3.17 18.89 20.32
N HIS A 43 -3.59 17.62 20.24
CA HIS A 43 -3.47 16.77 19.05
C HIS A 43 -4.78 16.68 18.24
N HIS A 44 -5.75 17.54 18.56
CA HIS A 44 -7.05 17.58 17.88
C HIS A 44 -6.93 18.12 16.45
N SER A 45 -6.01 19.06 16.23
CA SER A 45 -5.79 19.71 14.93
C SER A 45 -4.40 19.40 14.38
N PRO A 46 -4.11 18.15 14.00
CA PRO A 46 -2.84 17.83 13.34
C PRO A 46 -2.75 18.62 12.02
N PRO A 47 -1.53 19.01 11.60
CA PRO A 47 -1.34 19.65 10.30
C PRO A 47 -1.91 18.74 9.21
N ARG A 48 -2.69 19.34 8.30
CA ARG A 48 -3.29 18.60 7.19
C ARG A 48 -2.14 18.15 6.27
N PRO A 49 -2.02 16.85 5.96
CA PRO A 49 -1.07 16.43 4.95
C PRO A 49 -1.44 17.11 3.62
N ASP A 50 -0.43 17.47 2.83
CA ASP A 50 -0.64 18.08 1.53
C ASP A 50 -1.58 17.20 0.68
N ALA A 51 -2.48 17.86 -0.06
CA ALA A 51 -3.39 17.16 -0.93
C ALA A 51 -2.58 16.29 -1.91
N PRO A 52 -2.97 15.03 -2.16
CA PRO A 52 -2.28 14.20 -3.11
C PRO A 52 -2.31 14.88 -4.49
N ARG A 53 -1.13 15.18 -5.02
CA ARG A 53 -0.99 15.78 -6.35
C ARG A 53 -1.33 14.70 -7.39
N VAL A 54 -2.50 14.79 -7.98
CA VAL A 54 -2.89 13.92 -9.10
C VAL A 54 -2.17 14.41 -10.35
N THR A 55 -1.17 13.67 -10.81
CA THR A 55 -0.55 13.88 -12.13
C THR A 55 -1.37 13.13 -13.17
N LEU A 56 -2.07 13.88 -14.03
CA LEU A 56 -2.64 13.32 -15.24
C LEU A 56 -1.50 12.95 -16.19
N VAL A 57 -1.33 11.66 -16.42
CA VAL A 57 -0.38 11.15 -17.42
C VAL A 57 -1.11 11.00 -18.74
N GLY A 58 -0.48 11.42 -19.83
CA GLY A 58 -1.05 11.24 -21.17
C GLY A 58 -1.30 9.76 -21.50
N PRO A 59 -2.23 9.48 -22.42
CA PRO A 59 -2.54 8.11 -22.81
C PRO A 59 -1.29 7.40 -23.35
N THR A 60 -1.01 6.21 -22.83
CA THR A 60 0.04 5.34 -23.36
C THR A 60 -0.33 4.91 -24.78
N LYS A 61 0.66 4.81 -25.67
CA LYS A 61 0.46 4.34 -27.05
C LYS A 61 -0.32 3.01 -27.06
N PRO A 62 -1.35 2.86 -27.91
CA PRO A 62 -2.07 1.61 -28.01
C PRO A 62 -1.14 0.49 -28.45
N ARG A 63 -1.30 -0.69 -27.88
CA ARG A 63 -0.57 -1.88 -28.31
C ARG A 63 -0.93 -2.16 -29.79
N PRO A 64 0.05 -2.38 -30.68
CA PRO A 64 -0.25 -2.73 -32.06
C PRO A 64 -1.08 -4.02 -32.10
N THR A 65 -2.22 -3.95 -32.77
CA THR A 65 -3.12 -5.09 -33.01
C THR A 65 -2.86 -5.61 -34.42
N ARG A 66 -2.56 -6.91 -34.54
CA ARG A 66 -2.32 -7.56 -35.83
C ARG A 66 -3.68 -7.89 -36.46
N ARG A 67 -4.05 -7.19 -37.54
CA ARG A 67 -5.20 -7.58 -38.38
C ARG A 67 -4.88 -8.90 -39.07
N LYS A 68 -5.81 -9.86 -39.01
CA LYS A 68 -5.77 -11.07 -39.86
C LYS A 68 -6.39 -10.69 -41.19
N THR A 69 -5.61 -10.76 -42.26
CA THR A 69 -6.11 -10.67 -43.63
C THR A 69 -6.74 -12.02 -43.97
N THR A 70 -8.01 -12.00 -44.39
CA THR A 70 -8.73 -13.15 -44.96
C THR A 70 -8.33 -13.32 -46.41
#